data_AF-A0A2E0YDG9-F1
#
_entry.id   AF-A0A2E0YDG9-F1
#
_cell.length_a   1.000
_cell.length_b   1.000
_cell.length_c   1.000
_cell.angle_alpha   90.00
_cell.angle_beta   90.00
_cell.angle_gamma   90.00
#
_symmetry.space_group_name_H-M   'P 1'
#
loop_
_entity.id
_entity.type
_entity.pdbx_description
1 polymer ?
#
loop_
_entity_poly.entity_id
_entity_poly.type
_entity_poly.pdbx_seq_one_letter_code
_entity_poly.pdbx_strand_id
1 'polypeptide(L)'
;MCRAYFWEGDRLNDKTGIPFQGHLVDEFNNGFVIYSKHSDNNTPVFGPDVDFTCLVASGLQYLKNKNLSVFIDTQELDMEVLSSIGFNFVSESEQADYIINKSRDAWVSFSPSGELFEPAPRGLQTNPTFMEEIQRAWENELRSVSQGAYVSREQYIRSLDQRINLMAQREDHATIWPMNFHYDQEQIIPLEPTGKIISWTKTTAAGSPSEFAFRSPILGGLTTALVEFEKGTIGTFLIVDDHQNPVSINDEVELVIRRIYAQDGWIRYGLKAIPLKG
;
A
#
# COMPACT_ATOMS: atom_id res chain seq x y z
N MET A 1 0.04 -34.03 2.32
CA MET A 1 1.14 -33.96 1.34
C MET A 1 1.01 -32.62 0.62
N CYS A 2 1.61 -31.56 1.17
CA CYS A 2 1.56 -30.22 0.58
C CYS A 2 2.66 -30.10 -0.47
N ARG A 3 2.30 -29.78 -1.72
CA ARG A 3 3.25 -29.38 -2.76
C ARG A 3 3.62 -27.92 -2.53
N ALA A 4 4.82 -27.68 -2.02
CA ALA A 4 5.44 -26.36 -2.07
C ALA A 4 5.90 -26.10 -3.50
N TYR A 5 5.33 -25.08 -4.15
CA TYR A 5 5.89 -24.53 -5.38
C TYR A 5 6.98 -23.53 -4.96
N PHE A 6 8.24 -23.97 -5.05
CA PHE A 6 9.38 -23.07 -4.96
C PHE A 6 9.53 -22.38 -6.33
N TRP A 7 9.48 -21.06 -6.36
CA TRP A 7 9.85 -20.27 -7.53
C TRP A 7 11.24 -19.65 -7.28
N GLU A 8 12.16 -19.88 -8.22
CA GLU A 8 13.51 -19.36 -8.18
C GLU A 8 13.50 -17.82 -8.31
N GLY A 9 14.29 -17.16 -7.47
CA GLY A 9 14.36 -15.71 -7.40
C GLY A 9 15.04 -15.13 -8.64
N ASP A 10 14.27 -14.43 -9.46
CA ASP A 10 14.81 -13.64 -10.56
C ASP A 10 15.44 -12.34 -10.04
N ARG A 11 16.71 -12.15 -10.42
CA ARG A 11 17.47 -10.90 -10.25
C ARG A 11 16.85 -9.82 -11.12
N LEU A 12 16.57 -8.66 -10.51
CA LEU A 12 16.11 -7.45 -11.20
C LEU A 12 17.28 -6.88 -12.04
N ASN A 13 17.43 -7.33 -13.28
CA ASN A 13 18.36 -6.75 -14.26
C ASN A 13 17.66 -5.60 -15.02
N ASP A 14 18.31 -4.43 -15.12
CA ASP A 14 18.29 -3.27 -16.09
C ASP A 14 17.20 -3.12 -17.19
N LYS A 15 16.06 -3.82 -17.12
CA LYS A 15 14.91 -3.77 -18.05
C LYS A 15 13.59 -3.51 -17.32
N THR A 16 13.63 -3.39 -16.00
CA THR A 16 12.47 -3.15 -15.14
C THR A 16 12.21 -1.64 -15.03
N GLY A 17 10.94 -1.23 -14.94
CA GLY A 17 10.61 0.17 -14.63
C GLY A 17 11.25 0.59 -13.31
N ILE A 18 11.27 1.88 -13.02
CA ILE A 18 11.85 2.37 -11.77
C ILE A 18 11.03 1.75 -10.62
N PRO A 19 11.61 0.86 -9.78
CA PRO A 19 10.89 0.27 -8.68
C PRO A 19 10.58 1.35 -7.65
N PHE A 20 9.32 1.48 -7.27
CA PHE A 20 8.91 2.47 -6.29
C PHE A 20 7.76 1.93 -5.46
N GLN A 21 7.95 1.80 -4.14
CA GLN A 21 6.91 1.36 -3.21
C GLN A 21 6.20 0.06 -3.59
N GLY A 22 6.92 -0.89 -4.17
CA GLY A 22 6.37 -2.17 -4.65
C GLY A 22 5.59 -2.09 -5.97
N HIS A 23 5.67 -0.96 -6.66
CA HIS A 23 5.15 -0.69 -8.00
C HIS A 23 6.30 -0.44 -8.98
N LEU A 24 5.95 -0.19 -10.24
CA LEU A 24 6.88 0.23 -11.29
C LEU A 24 6.47 1.63 -11.78
N VAL A 25 7.46 2.45 -12.12
CA VAL A 25 7.27 3.77 -12.68
C VAL A 25 8.03 3.90 -14.01
N ASP A 26 7.36 4.45 -15.01
CA ASP A 26 7.98 4.88 -16.27
C ASP A 26 7.83 6.39 -16.39
N GLU A 27 8.97 7.08 -16.59
CA GLU A 27 9.01 8.53 -16.77
C GLU A 27 8.92 8.92 -18.25
N PHE A 28 8.23 10.02 -18.51
CA PHE A 28 8.08 10.64 -19.82
C PHE A 28 8.46 12.12 -19.73
N ASN A 29 8.67 12.78 -20.86
CA ASN A 29 9.08 14.19 -20.88
C ASN A 29 8.11 15.14 -20.16
N ASN A 30 6.82 14.79 -20.08
CA ASN A 30 5.77 15.63 -19.52
C ASN A 30 4.90 14.89 -18.50
N GLY A 31 5.49 13.97 -17.74
CA GLY A 31 4.77 13.21 -16.71
C GLY A 31 5.34 11.82 -16.48
N PHE A 32 4.57 10.98 -15.82
CA PHE A 32 4.95 9.59 -15.56
C PHE A 32 3.71 8.69 -15.47
N VAL A 33 3.92 7.39 -15.59
CA VAL A 33 2.92 6.37 -15.26
C VAL A 33 3.44 5.52 -14.12
N ILE A 34 2.59 5.27 -13.13
CA ILE A 34 2.83 4.29 -12.07
C ILE A 34 1.87 3.12 -12.23
N TYR A 35 2.37 1.91 -12.09
CA TYR A 35 1.60 0.69 -12.37
C TYR A 35 1.97 -0.45 -11.45
N SER A 36 1.01 -1.37 -11.28
CA SER A 36 1.25 -2.61 -10.55
C SER A 36 2.37 -3.39 -11.21
N LYS A 37 3.30 -3.90 -10.41
CA LYS A 37 4.38 -4.78 -10.89
C LYS A 37 3.87 -6.13 -11.39
N HIS A 38 2.63 -6.50 -11.06
CA HIS A 38 2.00 -7.74 -11.48
C HIS A 38 1.40 -7.58 -12.88
N SER A 39 1.56 -8.60 -13.73
CA SER A 39 1.06 -8.57 -15.09
C SER A 39 0.36 -9.86 -15.48
N ASP A 40 -0.54 -9.77 -16.44
CA ASP A 40 -1.04 -10.88 -17.23
C ASP A 40 -0.81 -10.60 -18.72
N ASN A 41 -0.02 -11.45 -19.39
CA ASN A 41 0.36 -11.27 -20.80
C ASN A 41 0.94 -9.87 -21.10
N ASN A 42 1.80 -9.38 -20.19
CA ASN A 42 2.40 -8.03 -20.19
C ASN A 42 1.44 -6.86 -19.95
N THR A 43 0.15 -7.10 -19.69
CA THR A 43 -0.78 -6.06 -19.24
C THR A 43 -0.75 -5.97 -17.71
N PRO A 44 -0.57 -4.78 -17.10
CA PRO A 44 -0.58 -4.63 -15.65
C PRO A 44 -1.93 -5.03 -15.03
N VAL A 45 -1.87 -5.87 -13.99
CA VAL A 45 -3.02 -6.29 -13.18
C VAL A 45 -2.77 -5.98 -11.71
N PHE A 46 -3.82 -5.74 -10.93
CA PHE A 46 -3.68 -5.38 -9.53
C PHE A 46 -3.06 -6.50 -8.72
N GLY A 47 -2.08 -6.20 -7.86
CA GLY A 47 -1.59 -7.16 -6.87
C GLY A 47 -2.61 -7.48 -5.77
N PRO A 48 -2.32 -8.48 -4.91
CA PRO A 48 -3.28 -8.96 -3.93
C PRO A 48 -3.87 -7.88 -3.03
N ASP A 49 -3.05 -6.91 -2.60
CA ASP A 49 -3.46 -5.83 -1.70
C ASP A 49 -3.46 -4.43 -2.37
N VAL A 50 -3.49 -4.38 -3.71
CA VAL A 50 -3.35 -3.13 -4.49
C VAL A 50 -4.64 -2.83 -5.24
N ASP A 51 -4.99 -1.55 -5.33
CA ASP A 51 -6.04 -0.98 -6.18
C ASP A 51 -5.63 0.41 -6.68
N PHE A 52 -6.54 1.16 -7.32
CA PHE A 52 -6.24 2.52 -7.78
C PHE A 52 -5.91 3.48 -6.64
N THR A 53 -6.52 3.37 -5.47
CA THR A 53 -6.15 4.20 -4.30
C THR A 53 -4.68 4.00 -3.95
N CYS A 54 -4.20 2.76 -3.95
CA CYS A 54 -2.79 2.44 -3.68
C CYS A 54 -1.84 3.01 -4.74
N LEU A 55 -2.19 2.89 -6.03
CA LEU A 55 -1.38 3.41 -7.13
C LEU A 55 -1.33 4.93 -7.14
N VAL A 56 -2.48 5.60 -6.95
CA VAL A 56 -2.56 7.06 -6.86
C VAL A 56 -1.77 7.55 -5.65
N ALA A 57 -1.93 6.92 -4.49
CA ALA A 57 -1.18 7.28 -3.28
C ALA A 57 0.33 7.19 -3.49
N SER A 58 0.81 6.12 -4.12
CA SER A 58 2.22 5.94 -4.44
C SER A 58 2.70 6.97 -5.48
N GLY A 59 1.89 7.25 -6.51
CA GLY A 59 2.21 8.26 -7.52
C GLY A 59 2.30 9.68 -6.95
N LEU A 60 1.41 10.04 -6.00
CA LEU A 60 1.48 11.29 -5.26
C LEU A 60 2.77 11.39 -4.44
N GLN A 61 3.17 10.30 -3.77
CA GLN A 61 4.44 10.26 -3.04
C GLN A 61 5.65 10.34 -3.98
N TYR A 62 5.56 9.76 -5.18
CA TYR A 62 6.58 9.86 -6.23
C TYR A 62 6.74 11.29 -6.77
N LEU A 63 5.63 12.02 -6.92
CA LEU A 63 5.62 13.43 -7.34
C LEU A 63 6.36 14.34 -6.34
N LYS A 64 6.46 13.94 -5.06
CA LYS A 64 7.18 14.56 -3.93
C LYS A 64 6.75 15.99 -3.54
N ASN A 65 6.26 16.80 -4.47
CA ASN A 65 5.92 18.20 -4.25
C ASN A 65 4.44 18.40 -3.88
N LYS A 66 4.17 18.43 -2.57
CA LYS A 66 2.81 18.59 -2.01
C LYS A 66 2.17 19.96 -2.28
N ASN A 67 2.93 20.95 -2.78
CA ASN A 67 2.38 22.26 -3.12
C ASN A 67 1.62 22.27 -4.45
N LEU A 68 1.70 21.19 -5.23
CA LEU A 68 1.00 21.08 -6.50
C LEU A 68 -0.48 20.77 -6.28
N SER A 69 -1.37 21.41 -7.03
CA SER A 69 -2.77 21.04 -7.12
C SER A 69 -2.94 19.84 -8.07
N VAL A 70 -3.81 18.90 -7.69
CA VAL A 70 -4.07 17.69 -8.47
C VAL A 70 -5.57 17.54 -8.75
N PHE A 71 -5.91 17.12 -9.96
CA PHE A 71 -7.26 16.73 -10.33
C PHE A 71 -7.30 15.24 -10.65
N ILE A 72 -8.34 14.55 -10.18
CA ILE A 72 -8.58 13.14 -10.46
C ILE A 72 -10.09 12.85 -10.40
N ASP A 73 -10.58 11.97 -11.27
CA ASP A 73 -11.91 11.41 -11.12
C ASP A 73 -11.96 10.50 -9.87
N THR A 74 -12.78 10.89 -8.92
CA THR A 74 -12.93 10.26 -7.59
C THR A 74 -13.61 8.90 -7.61
N GLN A 75 -14.21 8.48 -8.73
CA GLN A 75 -14.86 7.16 -8.82
C GLN A 75 -13.87 6.05 -8.43
N GLU A 76 -14.31 5.07 -7.62
CA GLU A 76 -13.48 3.93 -7.18
C GLU A 76 -12.21 4.29 -6.36
N LEU A 77 -12.15 5.52 -5.80
CA LEU A 77 -11.05 5.96 -4.95
C LEU A 77 -11.51 6.24 -3.52
N ASP A 78 -10.64 5.95 -2.55
CA ASP A 78 -10.83 6.42 -1.18
C ASP A 78 -10.20 7.81 -1.01
N MET A 79 -11.03 8.85 -1.21
CA MET A 79 -10.58 10.24 -1.12
C MET A 79 -10.18 10.67 0.30
N GLU A 80 -10.65 9.99 1.36
CA GLU A 80 -10.23 10.29 2.73
C GLU A 80 -8.76 9.90 2.92
N VAL A 81 -8.38 8.72 2.40
CA VAL A 81 -6.99 8.25 2.39
C VAL A 81 -6.12 9.15 1.53
N LEU A 82 -6.53 9.45 0.30
CA LEU A 82 -5.73 10.28 -0.62
C LEU A 82 -5.53 11.70 -0.09
N SER A 83 -6.59 12.31 0.47
CA SER A 83 -6.50 13.65 1.08
C SER A 83 -5.57 13.67 2.28
N SER A 84 -5.48 12.58 3.04
CA SER A 84 -4.57 12.49 4.19
C SER A 84 -3.09 12.62 3.79
N ILE A 85 -2.69 12.30 2.55
CA ILE A 85 -1.29 12.41 2.09
C ILE A 85 -0.82 13.88 2.02
N GLY A 86 -1.76 14.83 2.00
CA GLY A 86 -1.49 16.27 2.09
C GLY A 86 -1.32 16.97 0.74
N PHE A 87 -1.87 16.42 -0.35
CA PHE A 87 -2.00 17.10 -1.63
C PHE A 87 -3.31 17.90 -1.69
N ASN A 88 -3.30 18.99 -2.47
CA ASN A 88 -4.49 19.79 -2.72
C ASN A 88 -5.28 19.24 -3.91
N PHE A 89 -6.42 18.59 -3.65
CA PHE A 89 -7.30 18.09 -4.70
C PHE A 89 -8.29 19.18 -5.14
N VAL A 90 -8.23 19.56 -6.41
CA VAL A 90 -9.14 20.56 -7.01
C VAL A 90 -10.31 19.87 -7.73
N SER A 91 -11.43 20.58 -7.85
CA SER A 91 -12.66 20.05 -8.45
C SER A 91 -12.71 20.14 -9.97
N GLU A 92 -11.85 20.97 -10.58
CA GLU A 92 -11.81 21.24 -12.01
C GLU A 92 -10.39 21.03 -12.54
N SER A 93 -10.27 20.37 -13.70
CA SER A 93 -8.98 20.01 -14.29
C SER A 93 -8.12 21.23 -14.66
N GLU A 94 -8.76 22.34 -15.01
CA GLU A 94 -8.14 23.60 -15.42
C GLU A 94 -7.45 24.33 -14.26
N GLN A 95 -7.75 23.94 -13.01
CA GLN A 95 -7.16 24.49 -11.79
C GLN A 95 -6.00 23.63 -11.26
N ALA A 96 -5.73 22.49 -11.91
CA ALA A 96 -4.75 21.52 -11.47
C ALA A 96 -3.39 21.74 -12.13
N ASP A 97 -2.32 21.62 -11.37
CA ASP A 97 -0.96 21.50 -11.91
C ASP A 97 -0.76 20.12 -12.57
N TYR A 98 -1.44 19.09 -12.06
CA TYR A 98 -1.43 17.73 -12.58
C TYR A 98 -2.83 17.13 -12.68
N ILE A 99 -3.10 16.51 -13.82
CA ILE A 99 -4.29 15.69 -14.06
C ILE A 99 -3.86 14.22 -13.95
N ILE A 100 -4.57 13.48 -13.10
CA ILE A 100 -4.33 12.06 -12.85
C ILE A 100 -5.41 11.26 -13.57
N ASN A 101 -5.00 10.43 -14.52
CA ASN A 101 -5.91 9.58 -15.28
C ASN A 101 -5.64 8.10 -15.01
N LYS A 102 -6.70 7.38 -14.64
CA LYS A 102 -6.67 5.94 -14.41
C LYS A 102 -6.95 5.20 -15.71
N SER A 103 -6.26 4.08 -15.91
CA SER A 103 -6.66 3.11 -16.92
C SER A 103 -7.74 2.16 -16.37
N ARG A 104 -8.27 1.29 -17.23
CA ARG A 104 -9.01 0.09 -16.77
C ARG A 104 -8.06 -1.00 -16.28
N ASP A 105 -6.85 -1.02 -16.83
CA ASP A 105 -5.76 -1.87 -16.37
C ASP A 105 -5.07 -1.21 -15.16
N ALA A 106 -4.27 -1.96 -14.40
CA ALA A 106 -3.74 -1.54 -13.10
C ALA A 106 -2.59 -0.51 -13.19
N TRP A 107 -2.84 0.64 -13.82
CA TRP A 107 -1.92 1.75 -13.99
C TRP A 107 -2.59 3.12 -13.98
N VAL A 108 -1.82 4.14 -13.61
CA VAL A 108 -2.27 5.51 -13.40
C VAL A 108 -1.24 6.48 -13.98
N SER A 109 -1.68 7.38 -14.85
CA SER A 109 -0.85 8.44 -15.45
C SER A 109 -0.98 9.75 -14.68
N PHE A 110 0.16 10.43 -14.49
CA PHE A 110 0.28 11.75 -13.91
C PHE A 110 0.85 12.69 -14.98
N SER A 111 0.05 13.65 -15.45
CA SER A 111 0.43 14.57 -16.52
C SER A 111 -0.12 15.98 -16.26
N PRO A 112 0.67 17.06 -16.47
CA PRO A 112 0.14 18.43 -16.44
C PRO A 112 -0.93 18.69 -17.50
N SER A 113 -0.90 17.97 -18.64
CA SER A 113 -1.87 18.12 -19.73
C SER A 113 -3.00 17.07 -19.69
N GLY A 114 -2.97 16.14 -18.73
CA GLY A 114 -3.89 15.00 -18.70
C GLY A 114 -3.61 13.95 -19.77
N GLU A 115 -2.40 13.92 -20.32
CA GLU A 115 -1.97 12.86 -21.24
C GLU A 115 -2.01 11.48 -20.54
N LEU A 116 -2.46 10.46 -21.28
CA LEU A 116 -2.41 9.07 -20.86
C LEU A 116 -1.13 8.43 -21.37
N PHE A 117 -0.30 7.94 -20.46
CA PHE A 117 0.93 7.23 -20.75
C PHE A 117 0.72 5.74 -20.56
N GLU A 118 0.96 4.95 -21.62
CA GLU A 118 0.93 3.50 -21.51
C GLU A 118 2.24 2.99 -20.91
N PRO A 119 2.20 2.12 -19.89
CA PRO A 119 3.40 1.54 -19.32
C PRO A 119 4.08 0.60 -20.32
N ALA A 120 5.39 0.45 -20.23
CA ALA A 120 6.09 -0.55 -21.01
C ALA A 120 5.55 -1.98 -20.69
N PRO A 121 5.52 -2.90 -21.67
CA PRO A 121 5.00 -4.25 -21.48
C PRO A 121 5.97 -5.10 -20.65
N ARG A 122 5.93 -4.92 -19.33
CA ARG A 122 6.78 -5.60 -18.34
C ARG A 122 6.05 -5.81 -17.02
N GLY A 123 6.52 -6.79 -16.25
CA GLY A 123 5.94 -7.13 -14.96
C GLY A 123 6.25 -8.57 -14.57
N LEU A 124 5.85 -8.92 -13.35
CA LEU A 124 5.85 -10.27 -12.84
C LEU A 124 4.58 -10.96 -13.36
N GLN A 125 4.75 -11.96 -14.22
CA GLN A 125 3.62 -12.75 -14.70
C GLN A 125 2.93 -13.42 -13.52
N THR A 126 1.64 -13.12 -13.37
CA THR A 126 0.81 -13.70 -12.32
C THR A 126 -0.02 -14.87 -12.83
N ASN A 127 -0.48 -15.70 -11.91
CA ASN A 127 -1.45 -16.74 -12.20
C ASN A 127 -2.87 -16.12 -12.20
N PRO A 128 -3.58 -16.06 -13.35
CA PRO A 128 -4.88 -15.41 -13.43
C PRO A 128 -5.91 -16.00 -12.45
N THR A 129 -5.89 -17.32 -12.24
CA THR A 129 -6.79 -17.98 -11.27
C THR A 129 -6.54 -17.50 -9.85
N PHE A 130 -5.28 -17.34 -9.45
CA PHE A 130 -4.95 -16.80 -8.13
C PHE A 130 -5.44 -15.35 -7.99
N MET A 131 -5.29 -14.53 -9.02
CA MET A 131 -5.77 -13.14 -9.01
C MET A 131 -7.29 -13.04 -8.91
N GLU A 132 -8.02 -13.89 -9.64
CA GLU A 132 -9.47 -14.01 -9.55
C GLU A 132 -9.93 -14.45 -8.14
N GLU A 133 -9.24 -15.41 -7.53
CA GLU A 133 -9.54 -15.86 -6.17
C GLU A 133 -9.35 -14.74 -5.14
N ILE A 134 -8.25 -13.97 -5.24
CA ILE A 134 -8.02 -12.82 -4.37
C ILE A 134 -9.09 -11.73 -4.56
N GLN A 135 -9.46 -11.43 -5.80
CA GLN A 135 -10.50 -10.44 -6.08
C GLN A 135 -11.84 -10.85 -5.47
N ARG A 136 -12.25 -12.12 -5.64
CA ARG A 136 -13.46 -12.67 -5.00
C ARG A 136 -13.37 -12.63 -3.48
N ALA A 137 -12.20 -12.89 -2.91
CA ALA A 137 -11.99 -12.81 -1.47
C ALA A 137 -12.18 -11.39 -0.93
N TRP A 138 -11.69 -10.36 -1.63
CA TRP A 138 -11.97 -8.96 -1.28
C TRP A 138 -13.45 -8.60 -1.35
N GLU A 139 -14.15 -9.07 -2.40
CA GLU A 139 -15.60 -8.85 -2.53
C GLU A 139 -16.39 -9.50 -1.39
N ASN A 140 -15.95 -10.67 -0.92
CA ASN A 140 -16.53 -11.35 0.24
C ASN A 140 -16.20 -10.63 1.56
N GLU A 141 -14.94 -10.21 1.76
CA GLU A 141 -14.52 -9.43 2.93
C GLU A 141 -15.35 -8.14 3.04
N LEU A 142 -15.57 -7.42 1.93
CA LEU A 142 -16.38 -6.21 1.87
C LEU A 142 -17.82 -6.41 2.35
N ARG A 143 -18.41 -7.58 2.08
CA ARG A 143 -19.78 -7.93 2.49
C ARG A 143 -19.85 -8.52 3.89
N SER A 144 -18.72 -8.84 4.49
CA SER A 144 -18.64 -9.51 5.78
C SER A 144 -18.69 -8.51 6.93
N VAL A 145 -19.14 -9.01 8.10
CA VAL A 145 -19.10 -8.28 9.36
C VAL A 145 -17.99 -8.88 10.21
N SER A 146 -17.03 -8.05 10.62
CA SER A 146 -15.95 -8.48 11.52
C SER A 146 -16.53 -9.08 12.79
N GLN A 147 -16.04 -10.27 13.17
CA GLN A 147 -16.35 -10.94 14.44
C GLN A 147 -15.25 -10.70 15.49
N GLY A 148 -14.21 -9.93 15.12
CA GLY A 148 -13.05 -9.62 15.94
C GLY A 148 -13.05 -8.18 16.41
N ALA A 149 -11.88 -7.53 16.35
CA ALA A 149 -11.76 -6.11 16.69
C ALA A 149 -12.57 -5.26 15.69
N TYR A 150 -13.43 -4.40 16.22
CA TYR A 150 -14.24 -3.47 15.44
C TYR A 150 -13.67 -2.06 15.52
N VAL A 151 -13.45 -1.43 14.37
CA VAL A 151 -13.07 -0.01 14.26
C VAL A 151 -14.11 0.71 13.41
N SER A 152 -14.79 1.70 14.00
CA SER A 152 -15.79 2.49 13.27
C SER A 152 -15.13 3.30 12.15
N ARG A 153 -15.91 3.70 11.14
CA ARG A 153 -15.42 4.54 10.03
C ARG A 153 -14.85 5.87 10.55
N GLU A 154 -15.51 6.48 11.52
CA GLU A 154 -15.12 7.76 12.12
C GLU A 154 -13.81 7.63 12.89
N GLN A 155 -13.64 6.55 13.66
CA GLN A 155 -12.40 6.27 14.37
C GLN A 155 -11.25 6.01 13.39
N TYR A 156 -11.51 5.27 12.32
CA TYR A 156 -10.53 5.06 11.25
C TYR A 156 -10.10 6.39 10.61
N ILE A 157 -11.05 7.22 10.16
CA ILE A 157 -10.79 8.52 9.52
C ILE A 157 -9.97 9.44 10.44
N ARG A 158 -10.36 9.56 11.71
CA ARG A 158 -9.62 10.38 12.69
C ARG A 158 -8.18 9.94 12.89
N SER A 159 -7.87 8.69 12.61
CA SER A 159 -6.52 8.13 12.75
C SER A 159 -5.74 8.07 11.43
N LEU A 160 -6.30 8.51 10.30
CA LEU A 160 -5.67 8.39 8.99
C LEU A 160 -4.32 9.09 8.93
N ASP A 161 -4.22 10.33 9.38
CA ASP A 161 -2.97 11.10 9.32
C ASP A 161 -1.82 10.37 10.01
N GLN A 162 -2.06 9.86 11.22
CA GLN A 162 -1.10 9.05 11.95
C GLN A 162 -0.77 7.70 11.29
N ARG A 163 -1.76 7.04 10.71
CA ARG A 163 -1.62 5.69 10.11
C ARG A 163 -0.97 5.72 8.74
N ILE A 164 -1.24 6.76 7.95
CA ILE A 164 -0.81 6.90 6.56
C ILE A 164 0.50 7.69 6.48
N ASN A 165 0.66 8.76 7.27
CA ASN A 165 1.85 9.61 7.26
C ASN A 165 2.84 9.30 8.40
N LEU A 166 2.61 8.25 9.19
CA LEU A 166 3.43 7.86 10.34
C LEU A 166 3.69 9.02 11.32
N MET A 167 2.69 9.87 11.54
CA MET A 167 2.81 10.97 12.50
C MET A 167 2.95 10.39 13.91
N ALA A 168 4.08 10.63 14.54
CA ALA A 168 4.40 10.20 15.88
C ALA A 168 4.50 11.40 16.81
N GLN A 169 4.25 11.11 18.08
CA GLN A 169 4.40 12.04 19.18
C GLN A 169 5.87 12.04 19.60
N ARG A 170 6.51 13.21 19.62
CA ARG A 170 7.87 13.36 20.14
C ARG A 170 7.84 13.61 21.63
N GLU A 171 8.56 12.78 22.37
CA GLU A 171 8.98 13.03 23.75
C GLU A 171 10.48 13.40 23.78
N ASP A 172 10.98 13.89 24.91
CA ASP A 172 12.35 14.43 25.05
C ASP A 172 13.44 13.52 24.44
N HIS A 173 13.30 12.21 24.61
CA HIS A 173 14.27 11.20 24.16
C HIS A 173 13.65 10.02 23.42
N ALA A 174 12.37 10.09 23.03
CA ALA A 174 11.67 8.99 22.38
C ALA A 174 10.61 9.49 21.40
N THR A 175 10.13 8.59 20.56
CA THR A 175 8.94 8.80 19.73
C THR A 175 7.90 7.74 20.03
N ILE A 176 6.66 8.18 20.24
CA ILE A 176 5.52 7.32 20.52
C ILE A 176 4.63 7.25 19.29
N TRP A 177 4.40 6.03 18.82
CA TRP A 177 3.45 5.71 17.76
C TRP A 177 2.82 4.35 18.09
N PRO A 178 1.48 4.22 18.07
CA PRO A 178 0.45 5.25 17.92
C PRO A 178 0.53 6.43 18.91
N MET A 179 0.19 7.66 18.50
CA MET A 179 0.18 8.84 19.38
C MET A 179 -0.84 8.70 20.52
N ASN A 180 -0.49 9.22 21.70
CA ASN A 180 -1.33 9.28 22.89
C ASN A 180 -1.72 10.75 23.16
N PHE A 181 -2.86 11.21 22.66
CA PHE A 181 -3.37 12.59 22.78
C PHE A 181 -3.71 13.07 24.22
N HIS A 182 -3.12 12.48 25.26
CA HIS A 182 -3.40 12.79 26.65
C HIS A 182 -2.56 13.94 27.23
N TYR A 183 -1.59 14.48 26.50
CA TYR A 183 -0.68 15.52 27.00
C TYR A 183 -0.70 16.77 26.11
N ASP A 184 -0.69 17.94 26.75
CA ASP A 184 -0.96 19.25 26.15
C ASP A 184 0.22 19.91 25.41
N GLN A 185 1.39 19.28 25.32
CA GLN A 185 2.62 19.91 24.77
C GLN A 185 3.46 18.96 23.93
N GLU A 186 2.94 18.54 22.77
CA GLU A 186 3.60 17.50 22.00
C GLU A 186 3.91 17.96 20.58
N GLN A 187 5.20 17.91 20.25
CA GLN A 187 5.62 18.10 18.88
C GLN A 187 5.28 16.82 18.11
N ILE A 188 4.37 16.94 17.15
CA ILE A 188 4.07 15.86 16.21
C ILE A 188 5.13 15.86 15.11
N ILE A 189 5.78 14.72 14.89
CA ILE A 189 6.82 14.55 13.86
C ILE A 189 6.51 13.32 13.00
N PRO A 190 6.77 13.36 11.68
CA PRO A 190 6.69 12.15 10.86
C PRO A 190 7.85 11.20 11.21
N LEU A 191 7.58 9.90 11.23
CA LEU A 191 8.63 8.88 11.16
C LEU A 191 8.98 8.61 9.71
N GLU A 192 10.26 8.31 9.45
CA GLU A 192 10.66 7.81 8.15
C GLU A 192 9.92 6.50 7.85
N PRO A 193 9.39 6.29 6.64
CA PRO A 193 8.64 5.09 6.28
C PRO A 193 9.58 3.90 6.00
N THR A 194 10.69 3.79 6.74
CA THR A 194 11.65 2.70 6.63
C THR A 194 12.02 2.20 8.02
N GLY A 195 12.41 0.93 8.10
CA GLY A 195 12.80 0.32 9.37
C GLY A 195 13.39 -1.07 9.20
N LYS A 196 13.59 -1.77 10.32
CA LYS A 196 14.14 -3.12 10.36
C LYS A 196 13.20 -4.08 11.06
N ILE A 197 13.04 -5.28 10.51
CA ILE A 197 12.26 -6.33 11.17
C ILE A 197 13.03 -6.82 12.40
N ILE A 198 12.45 -6.66 13.59
CA ILE A 198 13.05 -7.18 14.84
C ILE A 198 12.42 -8.50 15.29
N SER A 199 11.22 -8.81 14.80
CA SER A 199 10.52 -10.08 15.04
C SER A 199 9.40 -10.24 14.02
N TRP A 200 9.01 -11.48 13.72
CA TRP A 200 7.88 -11.75 12.85
C TRP A 200 7.19 -13.06 13.23
N THR A 201 5.93 -13.18 12.82
CA THR A 201 5.15 -14.41 12.91
C THR A 201 4.31 -14.58 11.66
N LYS A 202 4.00 -15.83 11.29
CA LYS A 202 3.07 -16.15 10.22
C LYS A 202 1.88 -16.90 10.78
N THR A 203 0.72 -16.24 10.74
CA THR A 203 -0.53 -16.85 11.18
C THR A 203 -1.08 -17.71 10.05
N THR A 204 -1.29 -19.00 10.32
CA THR A 204 -1.88 -19.91 9.33
C THR A 204 -3.37 -19.60 9.12
N ALA A 205 -3.92 -20.10 8.02
CA ALA A 205 -5.33 -19.88 7.65
C ALA A 205 -6.33 -20.21 8.78
N ALA A 206 -6.09 -21.28 9.54
CA ALA A 206 -6.99 -21.71 10.62
C ALA A 206 -6.98 -20.81 11.87
N GLY A 207 -5.96 -19.96 12.03
CA GLY A 207 -5.82 -19.04 13.16
C GLY A 207 -5.99 -17.57 12.78
N SER A 208 -6.35 -17.29 11.52
CA SER A 208 -6.45 -15.91 11.04
C SER A 208 -7.72 -15.24 11.57
N PRO A 209 -7.64 -13.97 12.02
CA PRO A 209 -8.81 -13.21 12.41
C PRO A 209 -9.88 -13.17 11.31
N SER A 210 -11.14 -13.00 11.71
CA SER A 210 -12.30 -13.09 10.80
C SER A 210 -12.22 -12.13 9.61
N GLU A 211 -11.63 -10.95 9.81
CA GLU A 211 -11.46 -9.91 8.81
C GLU A 211 -10.45 -10.26 7.70
N PHE A 212 -9.70 -11.35 7.87
CA PHE A 212 -8.80 -11.88 6.84
C PHE A 212 -9.11 -13.34 6.44
N ALA A 213 -10.24 -13.87 6.90
CA ALA A 213 -10.55 -15.31 6.78
C ALA A 213 -10.68 -15.78 5.33
N PHE A 214 -11.04 -14.90 4.40
CA PHE A 214 -11.20 -15.24 2.99
C PHE A 214 -9.87 -15.22 2.24
N ARG A 215 -9.00 -14.24 2.50
CA ARG A 215 -7.70 -14.15 1.81
C ARG A 215 -6.61 -15.02 2.42
N SER A 216 -6.60 -15.21 3.73
CA SER A 216 -5.55 -15.99 4.40
C SER A 216 -5.35 -17.41 3.85
N PRO A 217 -6.41 -18.21 3.55
CA PRO A 217 -6.24 -19.51 2.90
C PRO A 217 -5.56 -19.44 1.53
N ILE A 218 -5.87 -18.40 0.75
CA ILE A 218 -5.34 -18.20 -0.61
C ILE A 218 -3.86 -17.78 -0.55
N LEU A 219 -3.51 -16.93 0.41
CA LEU A 219 -2.14 -16.44 0.64
C LEU A 219 -1.25 -17.42 1.40
N GLY A 220 -1.81 -18.53 1.91
CA GLY A 220 -1.06 -19.49 2.73
C GLY A 220 -0.76 -18.99 4.15
N GLY A 221 -1.61 -18.11 4.68
CA GLY A 221 -1.43 -17.39 5.93
C GLY A 221 -1.10 -15.92 5.72
N LEU A 222 -0.91 -15.20 6.83
CA LEU A 222 -0.53 -13.78 6.83
C LEU A 222 0.68 -13.58 7.71
N THR A 223 1.68 -12.90 7.16
CA THR A 223 2.91 -12.56 7.87
C THR A 223 2.78 -11.20 8.51
N THR A 224 3.01 -11.15 9.82
CA THR A 224 3.03 -9.93 10.64
C THR A 224 4.43 -9.74 11.21
N ALA A 225 4.99 -8.55 11.06
CA ALA A 225 6.31 -8.19 11.55
C ALA A 225 6.24 -7.01 12.55
N LEU A 226 7.12 -7.06 13.55
CA LEU A 226 7.51 -5.91 14.35
C LEU A 226 8.64 -5.19 13.62
N VAL A 227 8.44 -3.93 13.30
CA VAL A 227 9.40 -3.08 12.59
C VAL A 227 9.88 -1.99 13.53
N GLU A 228 11.19 -1.93 13.74
CA GLU A 228 11.85 -0.85 14.47
C GLU A 228 12.26 0.25 13.49
N PHE A 229 11.82 1.48 13.78
CA PHE A 229 12.21 2.69 13.08
C PHE A 229 13.54 3.23 13.63
N GLU A 230 14.22 4.11 12.88
CA GLU A 230 15.54 4.68 13.28
C GLU A 230 15.58 5.29 14.69
N LYS A 231 14.44 5.78 15.19
CA LYS A 231 14.31 6.40 16.53
C LYS A 231 13.85 5.43 17.64
N GLY A 232 13.93 4.12 17.40
CA GLY A 232 13.59 3.08 18.38
C GLY A 232 12.08 2.86 18.60
N THR A 233 11.22 3.63 17.93
CA THR A 233 9.78 3.32 17.87
C THR A 233 9.59 1.98 17.17
N ILE A 234 8.66 1.17 17.67
CA ILE A 234 8.35 -0.14 17.09
C ILE A 234 6.88 -0.15 16.68
N GLY A 235 6.60 -0.52 15.44
CA GLY A 235 5.25 -0.70 14.92
C GLY A 235 5.01 -2.13 14.44
N THR A 236 3.74 -2.53 14.37
CA THR A 236 3.31 -3.84 13.86
C THR A 236 2.71 -3.69 12.47
N PHE A 237 3.25 -4.41 11.49
CA PHE A 237 2.84 -4.30 10.08
C PHE A 237 2.66 -5.67 9.44
N LEU A 238 1.72 -5.77 8.50
CA LEU A 238 1.62 -6.93 7.61
C LEU A 238 2.68 -6.82 6.50
N ILE A 239 3.16 -7.95 6.00
CA ILE A 239 4.09 -7.99 4.87
C ILE A 239 3.34 -7.92 3.52
N VAL A 240 3.88 -7.17 2.56
CA VAL A 240 3.38 -7.09 1.18
C VAL A 240 3.81 -8.32 0.39
N ASP A 241 2.86 -8.91 -0.36
CA ASP A 241 3.09 -10.08 -1.20
C ASP A 241 3.81 -11.22 -0.45
N ASP A 242 3.38 -11.49 0.79
CA ASP A 242 4.05 -12.39 1.74
C ASP A 242 4.09 -13.87 1.31
N HIS A 243 3.29 -14.24 0.31
CA HIS A 243 3.36 -15.52 -0.39
C HIS A 243 4.59 -15.65 -1.30
N GLN A 244 5.19 -14.52 -1.72
CA GLN A 244 6.38 -14.45 -2.59
C GLN A 244 7.62 -13.95 -1.85
N ASN A 245 7.45 -13.18 -0.78
CA ASN A 245 8.55 -12.54 -0.05
C ASN A 245 8.66 -13.10 1.37
N PRO A 246 9.44 -14.18 1.60
CA PRO A 246 9.78 -14.57 2.95
C PRO A 246 10.58 -13.45 3.63
N VAL A 247 10.39 -13.28 4.93
CA VAL A 247 11.09 -12.26 5.73
C VAL A 247 11.95 -12.90 6.81
N SER A 248 13.03 -12.22 7.16
CA SER A 248 13.94 -12.56 8.24
C SER A 248 14.10 -11.40 9.22
N ILE A 249 14.55 -11.72 10.44
CA ILE A 249 14.97 -10.69 11.38
C ILE A 249 16.17 -9.95 10.80
N ASN A 250 16.19 -8.63 10.95
CA ASN A 250 17.11 -7.64 10.39
C ASN A 250 16.90 -7.27 8.92
N ASP A 251 15.91 -7.83 8.23
CA ASP A 251 15.55 -7.34 6.90
C ASP A 251 15.15 -5.86 6.97
N GLU A 252 15.68 -5.06 6.05
CA GLU A 252 15.25 -3.68 5.87
C GLU A 252 13.92 -3.66 5.13
N VAL A 253 13.03 -2.77 5.54
CA VAL A 253 11.69 -2.65 4.97
C VAL A 253 11.35 -1.20 4.68
N GLU A 254 10.53 -1.00 3.66
CA GLU A 254 9.81 0.24 3.41
C GLU A 254 8.33 0.03 3.74
N LEU A 255 7.67 1.05 4.29
CA LEU A 255 6.25 1.03 4.61
C LEU A 255 5.47 1.71 3.48
N VAL A 256 4.51 0.98 2.92
CA VAL A 256 3.76 1.39 1.72
C VAL A 256 2.26 1.24 1.91
N ILE A 257 1.48 2.12 1.31
CA ILE A 257 0.02 2.14 1.45
C ILE A 257 -0.57 0.94 0.69
N ARG A 258 -1.39 0.16 1.38
CA ARG A 258 -2.08 -1.02 0.85
C ARG A 258 -3.47 -1.15 1.45
N ARG A 259 -4.30 -1.96 0.80
CA ARG A 259 -5.51 -2.50 1.41
C ARG A 259 -5.11 -3.43 2.56
N ILE A 260 -5.64 -3.22 3.76
CA ILE A 260 -5.35 -4.05 4.94
C ILE A 260 -6.45 -5.10 5.11
N TYR A 261 -7.69 -4.66 5.27
CA TYR A 261 -8.89 -5.50 5.41
C TYR A 261 -10.12 -4.71 4.96
N ALA A 262 -11.26 -5.37 4.79
CA ALA A 262 -12.53 -4.72 4.54
C ALA A 262 -13.55 -5.01 5.64
N GLN A 263 -14.41 -4.03 5.94
CA GLN A 263 -15.43 -4.12 6.97
C GLN A 263 -16.59 -3.17 6.64
N ASP A 264 -17.83 -3.63 6.81
CA ASP A 264 -19.07 -2.84 6.64
C ASP A 264 -19.20 -2.18 5.25
N GLY A 265 -18.69 -2.83 4.19
CA GLY A 265 -18.69 -2.28 2.83
C GLY A 265 -17.56 -1.31 2.53
N TRP A 266 -16.59 -1.15 3.44
CA TRP A 266 -15.45 -0.24 3.28
C TRP A 266 -14.13 -0.98 3.32
N ILE A 267 -13.22 -0.60 2.43
CA ILE A 267 -11.81 -1.00 2.52
C ILE A 267 -11.13 -0.13 3.56
N ARG A 268 -10.31 -0.74 4.41
CA ARG A 268 -9.39 -0.05 5.32
C ARG A 268 -8.00 -0.10 4.72
N TYR A 269 -7.44 1.07 4.47
CA TYR A 269 -6.08 1.23 3.99
C TYR A 269 -5.15 1.51 5.16
N GLY A 270 -3.89 1.22 4.97
CA GLY A 270 -2.85 1.42 5.96
C GLY A 270 -1.51 1.03 5.38
N LEU A 271 -0.48 1.08 6.22
CA LEU A 271 0.86 0.73 5.82
C LEU A 271 1.08 -0.78 5.97
N LYS A 272 1.71 -1.36 4.95
CA LYS A 272 2.33 -2.70 4.99
C LYS A 272 3.81 -2.58 4.71
N ALA A 273 4.60 -3.50 5.26
CA ALA A 273 6.03 -3.55 5.05
C ALA A 273 6.37 -4.32 3.76
N ILE A 274 7.11 -3.69 2.86
CA ILE A 274 7.76 -4.36 1.73
C ILE A 274 9.25 -4.55 2.06
N PRO A 275 9.78 -5.79 2.01
CA PRO A 275 11.21 -6.01 2.15
C PRO A 275 11.99 -5.28 1.06
N LEU A 276 12.91 -4.42 1.47
CA LEU A 276 13.97 -3.90 0.63
C LEU A 276 14.99 -5.04 0.56
N LYS A 277 15.07 -5.73 -0.57
CA LYS A 277 15.96 -6.90 -0.70
C LYS A 277 17.35 -6.60 -0.10
N GLY A 278 17.74 -7.37 0.92
CA GLY A 278 19.15 -7.51 1.34
C GLY A 278 19.96 -8.33 0.36
#